data_AF-A0A9E0GB89-F1
#
_entry.id   AF-A0A9E0GB89-F1
#
_cell.length_a   1.000
_cell.length_b   1.000
_cell.length_c   1.000
_cell.angle_alpha   90.00
_cell.angle_beta   90.00
_cell.angle_gamma   90.00
#
_symmetry.space_group_name_H-M   'P 1'
#
loop_
_entity.id
_entity.type
_entity.pdbx_description
1 polymer ?
#
loop_
_entity_poly.entity_id
_entity_poly.type
_entity_poly.pdbx_seq_one_letter_code
_entity_poly.pdbx_strand_id
1 'polypeptide(L)'
;GKRHDAIVRDKLVLSAVLLLAFGGAATFGALTDGVFGAFWVPFKMLVVPFLLFVQVIGWTVYVHHVAPDIRWWPRKEWSQFKGQMESTTILRVPAVVNRLFFHNIFVHVPHHVDARIPFHQLPAAATAIAEAYPQTVRSGKLSLREYVRDAKACKLYDFDAGTWLPYPR
;
A
#
# COMPACT_ATOMS: atom_id res chain seq x y z
N GLY A 1 24.66 -15.60 -1.69
CA GLY A 1 23.53 -16.35 -2.27
C GLY A 1 23.45 -16.08 -3.76
N LYS A 2 22.91 -16.99 -4.57
CA LYS A 2 22.94 -16.96 -6.07
C LYS A 2 22.38 -15.70 -6.76
N ARG A 3 21.87 -14.72 -6.01
CA ARG A 3 21.34 -13.42 -6.50
C ARG A 3 22.06 -12.20 -5.94
N HIS A 4 23.15 -12.39 -5.20
CA HIS A 4 23.86 -11.29 -4.55
C HIS A 4 24.30 -10.23 -5.55
N ASP A 5 24.95 -10.64 -6.64
CA ASP A 5 25.52 -9.70 -7.62
C ASP A 5 24.43 -8.97 -8.42
N ALA A 6 23.30 -9.63 -8.69
CA ALA A 6 22.13 -8.99 -9.27
C ALA A 6 21.57 -7.90 -8.34
N ILE A 7 21.43 -8.19 -7.04
CA ILE A 7 20.98 -7.21 -6.05
C ILE A 7 21.95 -6.02 -5.96
N VAL A 8 23.25 -6.28 -5.94
CA VAL A 8 24.27 -5.23 -5.90
C VAL A 8 24.19 -4.36 -7.15
N ARG A 9 24.12 -4.96 -8.34
CA ARG A 9 23.95 -4.24 -9.60
C ARG A 9 22.69 -3.39 -9.58
N ASP A 10 21.55 -3.94 -9.19
CA ASP A 10 20.27 -3.22 -9.18
C ASP A 10 20.33 -2.04 -8.19
N LYS A 11 20.98 -2.20 -7.03
CA LYS A 11 21.24 -1.09 -6.09
C LYS A 11 22.14 -0.02 -6.70
N LEU A 12 23.22 -0.41 -7.37
CA LEU A 12 24.14 0.54 -8.02
C LEU A 12 23.43 1.32 -9.13
N VAL A 13 22.68 0.63 -9.99
CA VAL A 13 21.91 1.23 -11.07
C VAL A 13 20.86 2.20 -10.51
N LEU A 14 20.08 1.77 -9.51
CA LEU A 14 19.08 2.63 -8.88
C LEU A 14 19.72 3.86 -8.23
N SER A 15 20.82 3.66 -7.50
CA SER A 15 21.55 4.77 -6.84
C SER A 15 22.10 5.74 -7.87
N ALA A 16 22.67 5.25 -8.97
CA ALA A 16 23.18 6.09 -10.05
C ALA A 16 22.05 6.90 -10.72
N VAL A 17 20.92 6.27 -11.04
CA VAL A 17 19.75 6.96 -11.63
C VAL A 17 19.23 8.03 -10.68
N LEU A 18 19.10 7.74 -9.38
CA LEU A 18 18.67 8.71 -8.39
C LEU A 18 19.66 9.87 -8.27
N LEU A 19 20.97 9.60 -8.20
CA LEU A 19 22.01 10.64 -8.14
C LEU A 19 21.97 11.54 -9.38
N LEU A 20 21.80 10.95 -10.57
CA LEU A 20 21.68 11.72 -11.81
C LEU A 20 20.39 12.55 -11.85
N ALA A 21 19.27 12.01 -11.38
CA ALA A 21 18.00 12.74 -11.31
C ALA A 21 18.07 13.91 -10.32
N PHE A 22 18.57 13.67 -9.11
CA PHE A 22 18.75 14.70 -8.09
C PHE A 22 19.79 15.75 -8.51
N GLY A 23 20.94 15.31 -9.02
CA GLY A 23 22.01 16.20 -9.48
C GLY A 23 21.60 17.03 -10.70
N GLY A 24 20.89 16.42 -11.66
CA GLY A 24 20.33 17.10 -12.83
C GLY A 24 19.29 18.15 -12.44
N ALA A 25 18.34 17.79 -11.56
CA ALA A 25 17.34 18.72 -11.03
C ALA A 25 17.98 19.87 -10.23
N ALA A 26 18.98 19.58 -9.40
CA ALA A 26 19.71 20.58 -8.64
C ALA A 26 20.51 21.51 -9.57
N THR A 27 21.20 20.97 -10.57
CA THR A 27 21.95 21.78 -11.55
C THR A 27 21.01 22.67 -12.34
N PHE A 28 19.89 22.12 -12.83
CA PHE A 28 18.86 22.90 -13.53
C PHE A 28 18.33 24.03 -12.64
N GLY A 29 17.97 23.74 -11.39
CA GLY A 29 17.52 24.76 -10.45
C GLY A 29 18.59 25.79 -10.12
N ALA A 30 19.86 25.39 -10.02
CA ALA A 30 20.98 26.31 -9.81
C ALA A 30 21.12 27.32 -10.96
N LEU A 31 20.92 26.85 -12.19
CA LEU A 31 20.99 27.68 -13.39
C LEU A 31 19.81 28.65 -13.51
N THR A 32 18.64 28.35 -12.93
CA THR A 32 17.46 29.23 -13.00
C THR A 32 17.38 30.20 -11.82
N ASP A 33 17.56 29.72 -10.58
CA ASP A 33 17.27 30.49 -9.36
C ASP A 33 18.42 30.40 -8.33
N GLY A 34 19.63 30.08 -8.78
CA GLY A 34 20.82 29.99 -7.93
C GLY A 34 20.70 28.92 -6.83
N VAL A 35 21.34 29.15 -5.69
CA VAL A 35 21.39 28.17 -4.58
C VAL A 35 19.99 27.75 -4.11
N PHE A 36 19.02 28.68 -4.11
CA PHE A 36 17.64 28.35 -3.75
C PHE A 36 17.04 27.36 -4.75
N GLY A 37 17.16 27.64 -6.05
CA GLY A 37 16.69 26.71 -7.09
C GLY A 37 17.37 25.35 -7.02
N ALA A 38 18.66 25.31 -6.71
CA ALA A 38 19.43 24.08 -6.57
C ALA A 38 18.85 23.13 -5.51
N PHE A 39 18.25 23.66 -4.45
CA PHE A 39 17.52 22.88 -3.45
C PHE A 39 16.05 22.70 -3.80
N TRP A 40 15.39 23.76 -4.27
CA TRP A 40 13.94 23.79 -4.43
C TRP A 40 13.44 22.87 -5.55
N VAL A 41 14.15 22.83 -6.68
CA VAL A 41 13.77 22.00 -7.82
C VAL A 41 13.81 20.49 -7.51
N PRO A 42 14.91 19.90 -6.99
CA PRO A 42 14.90 18.48 -6.63
C PRO A 42 13.90 18.17 -5.51
N PHE A 43 13.72 19.07 -4.54
CA PHE A 43 12.72 18.90 -3.49
C PHE A 43 11.30 18.78 -4.06
N LYS A 44 10.88 19.75 -4.90
CA LYS A 44 9.51 19.76 -5.44
C LYS A 44 9.26 18.66 -6.48
N MET A 45 10.28 18.23 -7.23
CA MET A 45 10.12 17.25 -8.32
C MET A 45 10.32 15.80 -7.88
N LEU A 46 11.13 15.56 -6.86
CA LEU A 46 11.50 14.20 -6.44
C LEU A 46 10.98 13.90 -5.04
N VAL A 47 11.25 14.78 -4.08
CA VAL A 47 10.90 14.52 -2.66
C VAL A 47 9.39 14.63 -2.44
N VAL A 48 8.76 15.72 -2.87
CA VAL A 48 7.31 15.93 -2.66
C VAL A 48 6.47 14.82 -3.32
N PRO A 49 6.66 14.45 -4.61
CA PRO A 49 5.90 13.36 -5.22
C PRO A 49 6.18 12.01 -4.57
N PHE A 50 7.42 11.74 -4.14
CA PHE A 50 7.74 10.52 -3.40
C PHE A 50 6.99 10.43 -2.07
N LEU A 51 6.96 11.51 -1.28
CA LEU A 51 6.22 11.55 -0.02
C LEU A 51 4.72 11.38 -0.25
N LEU A 52 4.15 12.01 -1.28
CA LEU A 52 2.75 11.82 -1.67
C LEU A 52 2.48 10.36 -2.08
N PHE A 53 3.35 9.76 -2.88
CA PHE A 53 3.25 8.36 -3.26
C PHE A 53 3.28 7.43 -2.04
N VAL A 54 4.25 7.62 -1.14
CA VAL A 54 4.36 6.85 0.11
C VAL A 54 3.10 6.99 0.96
N GLN A 55 2.58 8.22 1.10
CA GLN A 55 1.35 8.47 1.85
C GLN A 55 0.13 7.78 1.22
N VAL A 56 -0.01 7.82 -0.11
CA VAL A 56 -1.12 7.18 -0.84
C VAL A 56 -1.05 5.66 -0.75
N ILE A 57 0.13 5.07 -0.97
CA ILE A 57 0.29 3.61 -0.88
C ILE A 57 0.15 3.13 0.56
N GLY A 58 0.76 3.83 1.53
CA GLY A 58 0.63 3.52 2.95
C GLY A 58 -0.82 3.59 3.43
N TRP A 59 -1.55 4.63 3.03
CA TRP A 59 -2.99 4.75 3.31
C TRP A 59 -3.79 3.63 2.64
N THR A 60 -3.51 3.31 1.37
CA THR A 60 -4.20 2.22 0.64
C THR A 60 -4.04 0.88 1.35
N VAL A 61 -2.81 0.54 1.74
CA VAL A 61 -2.54 -0.70 2.51
C VAL A 61 -3.25 -0.64 3.87
N TYR A 62 -3.21 0.48 4.58
CA TYR A 62 -3.85 0.63 5.87
C TYR A 62 -5.35 0.33 5.82
N VAL A 63 -6.09 0.94 4.88
CA VAL A 63 -7.55 0.74 4.79
C VAL A 63 -7.95 -0.68 4.41
N HIS A 64 -7.07 -1.43 3.75
CA HIS A 64 -7.31 -2.84 3.43
C HIS A 64 -7.15 -3.77 4.63
N HIS A 65 -6.28 -3.43 5.58
CA HIS A 65 -5.78 -4.37 6.60
C HIS A 65 -6.08 -3.94 8.05
N VAL A 66 -6.73 -2.79 8.25
CA VAL A 66 -7.05 -2.27 9.58
C VAL A 66 -8.53 -1.91 9.68
N ALA A 67 -9.25 -2.68 10.49
CA ALA A 67 -10.60 -2.40 10.95
C ALA A 67 -10.84 -3.17 12.27
N PRO A 68 -11.76 -2.73 13.15
CA PRO A 68 -11.96 -3.34 14.48
C PRO A 68 -12.25 -4.84 14.46
N ASP A 69 -12.87 -5.31 13.39
CA ASP A 69 -13.23 -6.70 13.14
C ASP A 69 -12.17 -7.48 12.35
N ILE A 70 -11.05 -6.87 11.93
CA ILE A 70 -9.90 -7.59 11.33
C ILE A 70 -9.06 -8.16 12.46
N ARG A 71 -8.92 -9.49 12.47
CA ARG A 71 -8.02 -10.19 13.37
C ARG A 71 -6.59 -10.19 12.84
N TRP A 72 -5.62 -9.83 13.68
CA TRP A 72 -4.21 -10.07 13.43
C TRP A 72 -3.77 -11.36 14.12
N TRP A 73 -2.91 -12.11 13.44
CA TRP A 73 -2.52 -13.44 13.88
C TRP A 73 -1.10 -13.42 14.45
N PRO A 74 -0.88 -14.06 15.63
CA PRO A 74 0.46 -14.30 16.12
C PRO A 74 1.26 -15.10 15.09
N ARG A 75 2.58 -14.86 15.03
CA ARG A 75 3.47 -15.51 14.04
C ARG A 75 3.34 -17.05 13.99
N LYS A 76 3.06 -17.69 15.12
CA LYS A 76 2.92 -19.16 15.22
C LYS A 76 1.61 -19.68 14.60
N GLU A 77 0.57 -18.85 14.59
CA GLU A 77 -0.77 -19.20 14.07
C GLU A 77 -1.03 -18.66 12.67
N TRP A 78 -0.17 -17.73 12.22
CA TRP A 78 -0.27 -17.09 10.93
C TRP A 78 -0.07 -18.10 9.79
N SER A 79 -0.94 -18.04 8.81
CA SER A 79 -0.82 -18.74 7.54
C SER A 79 -1.08 -17.75 6.40
N GLN A 80 -0.65 -18.10 5.18
CA GLN A 80 -0.94 -17.30 4.00
C GLN A 80 -2.45 -17.03 3.88
N PHE A 81 -3.28 -18.07 4.05
CA PHE A 81 -4.73 -17.93 4.01
C PHE A 81 -5.25 -16.92 5.05
N LYS A 82 -4.87 -17.07 6.33
CA LYS A 82 -5.31 -16.17 7.41
C LYS A 82 -4.85 -14.72 7.20
N GLY A 83 -3.60 -14.52 6.79
CA GLY A 83 -3.05 -13.19 6.56
C GLY A 83 -3.62 -12.52 5.32
N GLN A 84 -3.82 -13.27 4.24
CA GLN A 84 -4.15 -12.71 2.93
C GLN A 84 -5.66 -12.66 2.68
N MET A 85 -6.42 -13.67 3.13
CA MET A 85 -7.86 -13.78 2.89
C MET A 85 -8.67 -13.18 4.03
N GLU A 86 -8.41 -13.59 5.28
CA GLU A 86 -9.22 -13.16 6.43
C GLU A 86 -8.87 -11.75 6.91
N SER A 87 -7.61 -11.34 6.72
CA SER A 87 -7.10 -10.06 7.23
C SER A 87 -7.03 -8.95 6.15
N THR A 88 -7.78 -9.10 5.06
CA THR A 88 -7.84 -8.14 3.96
C THR A 88 -9.27 -7.82 3.58
N THR A 89 -9.58 -6.54 3.39
CA THR A 89 -10.90 -6.07 2.98
C THR A 89 -10.87 -5.57 1.54
N ILE A 90 -11.80 -6.02 0.70
CA ILE A 90 -12.07 -5.41 -0.62
C ILE A 90 -12.87 -4.13 -0.41
N LEU A 91 -12.39 -3.00 -0.92
CA LEU A 91 -13.06 -1.71 -0.77
C LEU A 91 -13.69 -1.27 -2.08
N ARG A 92 -14.99 -1.04 -2.07
CA ARG A 92 -15.74 -0.55 -3.23
C ARG A 92 -15.53 0.95 -3.36
N VAL A 93 -15.02 1.34 -4.51
CA VAL A 93 -14.84 2.71 -5.01
C VAL A 93 -15.40 2.78 -6.44
N PRO A 94 -15.64 3.96 -7.02
CA PRO A 94 -16.07 4.08 -8.42
C PRO A 94 -15.12 3.33 -9.36
N ALA A 95 -15.67 2.48 -10.25
CA ALA A 95 -14.87 1.57 -11.07
C ALA A 95 -13.84 2.29 -11.95
N VAL A 96 -14.21 3.45 -12.51
CA VAL A 96 -13.31 4.29 -13.31
C VAL A 96 -12.14 4.80 -12.47
N VAL A 97 -12.41 5.25 -11.25
CA VAL A 97 -11.37 5.73 -10.33
C VAL A 97 -10.40 4.60 -10.00
N ASN A 98 -10.94 3.44 -9.64
CA ASN A 98 -10.12 2.28 -9.29
C ASN A 98 -9.25 1.82 -10.46
N ARG A 99 -9.85 1.67 -11.65
CA ARG A 99 -9.17 1.09 -12.81
C ARG A 99 -8.12 2.01 -13.38
N LEU A 100 -8.40 3.31 -13.51
CA LEU A 100 -7.53 4.26 -14.19
C LEU A 100 -6.41 4.79 -13.28
N PHE A 101 -6.75 5.15 -12.03
CA PHE A 101 -5.78 5.80 -11.13
C PHE A 101 -5.13 4.82 -10.16
N PHE A 102 -5.86 3.81 -9.72
CA PHE A 102 -5.42 2.90 -8.68
C PHE A 102 -5.12 1.49 -9.17
N HIS A 103 -5.18 1.24 -10.49
CA HIS A 103 -4.92 -0.06 -11.09
C HIS A 103 -5.65 -1.20 -10.34
N ASN A 104 -6.94 -1.02 -10.06
CA ASN A 104 -7.78 -1.97 -9.35
C ASN A 104 -7.27 -2.44 -7.97
N ILE A 105 -6.31 -1.74 -7.35
CA ILE A 105 -5.72 -2.16 -6.07
C ILE A 105 -6.76 -2.32 -4.97
N PHE A 106 -7.89 -1.58 -5.03
CA PHE A 106 -8.95 -1.70 -4.03
C PHE A 106 -9.69 -3.05 -4.06
N VAL A 107 -9.48 -3.85 -5.12
CA VAL A 107 -9.83 -5.28 -5.20
C VAL A 107 -8.59 -6.07 -4.81
N HIS A 108 -8.20 -5.96 -3.54
CA HIS A 108 -6.84 -6.31 -3.11
C HIS A 108 -6.60 -7.81 -2.88
N VAL A 109 -7.61 -8.54 -2.40
CA VAL A 109 -7.49 -9.97 -2.00
C VAL A 109 -6.83 -10.84 -3.08
N PRO A 110 -7.22 -10.79 -4.37
CA PRO A 110 -6.62 -11.65 -5.38
C PRO A 110 -5.12 -11.37 -5.61
N HIS A 111 -4.67 -10.13 -5.43
CA HIS A 111 -3.25 -9.79 -5.54
C HIS A 111 -2.41 -10.48 -4.46
N HIS A 112 -2.96 -10.65 -3.25
CA HIS A 112 -2.29 -11.42 -2.21
C HIS A 112 -2.25 -12.91 -2.52
N VAL A 113 -3.36 -13.45 -3.04
CA VAL A 113 -3.45 -14.87 -3.43
C VAL A 113 -2.44 -15.19 -4.53
N ASP A 114 -2.35 -14.33 -5.55
CA ASP A 114 -1.34 -14.44 -6.59
C ASP A 114 -1.03 -13.07 -7.21
N ALA A 115 0.15 -12.55 -6.89
CA ALA A 115 0.62 -11.26 -7.39
C ALA A 115 0.85 -11.23 -8.92
N ARG A 116 0.80 -12.38 -9.60
CA ARG A 116 0.91 -12.48 -11.07
C ARG A 116 -0.40 -12.16 -11.78
N ILE A 117 -1.53 -12.15 -11.07
CA ILE A 117 -2.84 -11.79 -11.66
C ILE A 117 -2.76 -10.33 -12.10
N PRO A 118 -2.96 -10.02 -13.40
CA PRO A 118 -2.86 -8.66 -13.87
C PRO A 118 -4.05 -7.85 -13.34
N PHE A 119 -3.83 -6.55 -13.11
CA PHE A 119 -4.78 -5.72 -12.39
C PHE A 119 -6.20 -5.69 -13.00
N HIS A 120 -6.32 -5.80 -14.32
CA HIS A 120 -7.59 -5.80 -15.02
C HIS A 120 -8.40 -7.09 -14.82
N GLN A 121 -7.78 -8.17 -14.35
CA GLN A 121 -8.43 -9.44 -14.01
C GLN A 121 -8.76 -9.56 -12.52
N LEU A 122 -8.28 -8.65 -11.66
CA LEU A 122 -8.58 -8.67 -10.22
C LEU A 122 -10.08 -8.72 -9.90
N PRO A 123 -10.98 -7.98 -10.60
CA PRO A 123 -12.41 -8.08 -10.34
C PRO A 123 -12.97 -9.49 -10.59
N ALA A 124 -12.58 -10.14 -11.70
CA ALA A 124 -13.02 -11.49 -12.02
C ALA A 124 -12.49 -12.51 -11.02
N ALA A 125 -11.22 -12.40 -10.65
CA ALA A 125 -10.60 -13.26 -9.63
C ALA A 125 -11.27 -13.07 -8.25
N ALA A 126 -11.60 -11.85 -7.87
CA ALA A 126 -12.30 -11.57 -6.62
C ALA A 126 -13.70 -12.20 -6.58
N THR A 127 -14.45 -12.17 -7.69
CA THR A 127 -15.74 -12.87 -7.79
C THR A 127 -15.57 -14.36 -7.58
N ALA A 128 -14.64 -15.01 -8.30
CA ALA A 128 -14.38 -16.44 -8.15
C ALA A 128 -13.95 -16.83 -6.73
N ILE A 129 -13.11 -16.00 -6.09
CA ILE A 129 -12.69 -16.21 -4.69
C ILE A 129 -13.87 -16.04 -3.73
N ALA A 130 -14.73 -15.05 -3.94
CA ALA A 130 -15.92 -14.84 -3.09
C ALA A 130 -16.95 -15.97 -3.24
N GLU A 131 -17.09 -16.55 -4.43
CA GLU A 131 -17.94 -17.73 -4.67
C GLU A 131 -17.40 -18.98 -3.96
N ALA A 132 -16.08 -19.19 -3.99
CA ALA A 132 -15.43 -20.31 -3.30
C ALA A 132 -15.37 -20.14 -1.77
N TYR A 133 -15.26 -18.90 -1.28
CA TYR A 133 -15.06 -18.58 0.15
C TYR A 133 -16.01 -17.45 0.62
N PRO A 134 -17.33 -17.65 0.57
CA PRO A 134 -18.31 -16.59 0.79
C PRO A 134 -18.30 -15.99 2.20
N GLN A 135 -17.83 -16.75 3.20
CA GLN A 135 -17.74 -16.31 4.60
C GLN A 135 -16.37 -15.71 4.98
N THR A 136 -15.39 -15.79 4.07
CA THR A 136 -14.03 -15.33 4.33
C THR A 136 -13.76 -13.97 3.71
N VAL A 137 -14.26 -13.74 2.49
CA VAL A 137 -13.97 -12.50 1.75
C VAL A 137 -14.75 -11.34 2.35
N ARG A 138 -14.02 -10.37 2.90
CA ARG A 138 -14.58 -9.15 3.44
C ARG A 138 -14.72 -8.10 2.35
N SER A 139 -15.86 -7.42 2.30
CA SER A 139 -16.04 -6.27 1.40
C SER A 139 -16.76 -5.11 2.08
N GLY A 140 -16.29 -3.88 1.81
CA GLY A 140 -16.85 -2.64 2.33
C GLY A 140 -16.98 -1.58 1.25
N LYS A 141 -17.61 -0.45 1.54
CA LYS A 141 -17.48 0.76 0.71
C LYS A 141 -16.38 1.61 1.33
N LEU A 142 -15.53 2.24 0.52
CA LEU A 142 -14.57 3.19 1.07
C LEU A 142 -15.33 4.40 1.63
N SER A 143 -15.11 4.70 2.92
CA SER A 143 -15.78 5.79 3.63
C SER A 143 -14.79 6.52 4.52
N LEU A 144 -14.74 7.86 4.39
CA LEU A 144 -13.89 8.69 5.25
C LEU A 144 -14.31 8.60 6.72
N ARG A 145 -15.62 8.47 6.99
CA ARG A 145 -16.14 8.31 8.35
C ARG A 145 -15.67 7.01 8.98
N GLU A 146 -15.70 5.91 8.22
CA GLU A 146 -15.24 4.61 8.69
C GLU A 146 -13.72 4.62 8.88
N TYR A 147 -12.97 5.19 7.94
CA TYR A 147 -11.52 5.38 8.09
C TYR A 147 -11.16 6.12 9.37
N VAL A 148 -11.81 7.26 9.69
CA VAL A 148 -11.51 8.01 10.92
C VAL A 148 -11.93 7.24 12.17
N ARG A 149 -13.05 6.51 12.14
CA ARG A 149 -13.48 5.64 13.24
C ARG A 149 -12.44 4.54 13.49
N ASP A 150 -12.06 3.82 12.45
CA ASP A 150 -11.15 2.68 12.52
C ASP A 150 -9.76 3.14 12.93
N ALA A 151 -9.28 4.27 12.38
CA ALA A 151 -8.02 4.87 12.79
C ALA A 151 -8.00 5.28 14.27
N LYS A 152 -9.15 5.62 14.88
CA LYS A 152 -9.24 5.91 16.31
C LYS A 152 -9.33 4.66 17.17
N ALA A 153 -10.05 3.64 16.71
CA ALA A 153 -10.28 2.40 17.44
C ALA A 153 -9.08 1.43 17.38
N CYS A 154 -8.31 1.44 16.28
CA CYS A 154 -7.26 0.48 16.00
C CYS A 154 -5.86 1.09 16.27
N LYS A 155 -5.51 1.26 17.55
CA LYS A 155 -4.20 1.82 17.96
C LYS A 155 -3.20 0.78 18.42
N LEU A 156 -3.69 -0.21 19.16
CA LEU A 156 -2.93 -1.34 19.67
C LEU A 156 -3.71 -2.63 19.36
N TYR A 157 -3.00 -3.74 19.24
CA TYR A 157 -3.64 -5.04 19.01
C TYR A 157 -3.37 -5.96 20.18
N ASP A 158 -4.45 -6.48 20.78
CA ASP A 158 -4.39 -7.51 21.80
C ASP A 158 -4.49 -8.87 21.11
N PHE A 159 -3.38 -9.61 21.08
CA PHE A 159 -3.31 -10.92 20.44
C PHE A 159 -4.00 -12.01 21.24
N ASP A 160 -4.12 -11.86 22.56
CA ASP A 160 -4.79 -12.84 23.43
C ASP A 160 -6.31 -12.69 23.32
N ALA A 161 -6.80 -11.44 23.33
CA ALA A 161 -8.22 -11.15 23.10
C ALA A 161 -8.62 -11.20 21.63
N GLY A 162 -7.66 -11.10 20.71
CA GLY A 162 -7.90 -11.06 19.25
C GLY A 162 -8.61 -9.79 18.79
N THR A 163 -8.44 -8.66 19.49
CA THR A 163 -9.17 -7.42 19.21
C THR A 163 -8.26 -6.20 19.15
N TRP A 164 -8.75 -5.17 18.47
CA TRP A 164 -8.14 -3.85 18.43
C TRP A 164 -8.52 -3.02 19.65
N LEU A 165 -7.55 -2.26 20.17
CA LEU A 165 -7.70 -1.38 21.32
C LEU A 165 -7.37 0.08 20.92
N PRO A 166 -8.15 1.06 21.42
CA PRO A 166 -7.76 2.47 21.34
C PRO A 166 -6.63 2.76 22.35
N TYR A 167 -6.03 3.95 22.28
CA TYR A 167 -5.14 4.39 23.36
C TYR A 167 -5.93 4.59 24.65
N PRO A 168 -5.33 4.30 25.83
CA PRO A 168 -5.90 4.69 27.11
C PRO A 168 -6.22 6.19 27.11
N ARG A 169 -7.33 6.57 27.73
CA ARG A 169 -7.68 7.98 27.96
C ARG A 169 -6.94 8.53 29.17
#